data_AF-A0AAF3EYG1-F1
#
_entry.id   AF-A0AAF3EYG1-F1
#
_cell.length_a   1.000
_cell.length_b   1.000
_cell.length_c   1.000
_cell.angle_alpha   90.00
_cell.angle_beta   90.00
_cell.angle_gamma   90.00
#
_symmetry.space_group_name_H-M   'P 1'
#
loop_
_entity.id
_entity.type
_entity.pdbx_description
1 polymer ?
#
loop_
_entity_poly.entity_id
_entity_poly.type
_entity_poly.pdbx_seq_one_letter_code
_entity_poly.pdbx_strand_id
1 'polypeptide(L)'
;MWWTVELSRCAHHCLNRGSCWGTSHSQPSCRCHAPFKGRYCEIEEVYNEWWFWTVIGLVGFLLIILPIIMFLFLRSQKKKGLKSGPDFL
;
A
#
# COMPACT_ATOMS: atom_id res chain seq x y z
N MET A 1 -42.06 8.53 -29.99
CA MET A 1 -40.59 8.67 -30.01
C MET A 1 -40.13 8.83 -28.55
N TRP A 2 -39.97 7.72 -27.81
CA TRP A 2 -39.75 7.74 -26.36
C TRP A 2 -38.69 6.71 -25.89
N TRP A 3 -37.67 6.43 -26.70
CA TRP A 3 -36.63 5.44 -26.37
C TRP A 3 -35.26 6.03 -25.99
N THR A 4 -35.14 7.34 -25.79
CA THR A 4 -33.81 7.99 -25.61
C THR A 4 -33.49 8.47 -24.19
N VAL A 5 -34.45 8.47 -23.25
CA VAL A 5 -34.23 9.09 -21.91
C VAL A 5 -33.74 8.10 -20.85
N GLU A 6 -33.98 6.79 -21.00
CA GLU A 6 -33.51 5.81 -19.99
C GLU A 6 -32.03 5.43 -20.15
N LEU A 7 -31.45 5.56 -21.36
CA LEU A 7 -30.04 5.23 -21.62
C LEU A 7 -29.05 6.32 -21.15
N SER A 8 -29.53 7.53 -20.86
CA SER A 8 -28.67 8.68 -20.54
C SER A 8 -28.15 8.68 -19.10
N ARG A 9 -28.85 8.05 -18.15
CA ARG A 9 -28.44 8.04 -16.73
C ARG A 9 -27.23 7.14 -16.45
N CYS A 10 -27.01 6.12 -17.28
CA CYS A 10 -25.83 5.26 -17.21
C CYS A 10 -24.71 5.69 -18.18
N ALA A 11 -25.01 6.52 -19.19
CA ALA A 11 -24.02 7.08 -20.08
C ALA A 11 -23.05 7.95 -19.28
N HIS A 12 -21.77 7.57 -19.24
CA HIS A 12 -20.70 8.24 -18.50
C HIS A 12 -20.85 8.27 -16.96
N HIS A 13 -21.82 7.56 -16.38
CA HIS A 13 -22.00 7.51 -14.91
C HIS A 13 -20.98 6.60 -14.23
N CYS A 14 -20.67 5.47 -14.85
CA CYS A 14 -19.64 4.55 -14.36
C CYS A 14 -18.35 4.76 -15.16
N LEU A 15 -17.26 5.09 -14.46
CA LEU A 15 -15.92 5.21 -15.02
C LEU A 15 -15.30 3.82 -15.21
N ASN A 16 -14.14 3.78 -15.88
CA ASN A 16 -13.31 2.58 -16.03
C ASN A 16 -14.08 1.32 -16.51
N ARG A 17 -15.04 1.52 -17.41
CA ARG A 17 -15.89 0.46 -17.99
C ARG A 17 -16.67 -0.34 -16.91
N GLY A 18 -17.07 0.32 -15.83
CA GLY A 18 -18.01 -0.24 -14.86
C GLY A 18 -19.36 -0.56 -15.50
N SER A 19 -19.98 -1.66 -15.08
CA SER A 19 -21.34 -2.02 -15.53
C SER A 19 -22.36 -1.24 -14.72
N CYS A 20 -23.24 -0.50 -15.39
CA CYS A 20 -24.34 0.22 -14.74
C CYS A 20 -25.56 -0.69 -14.60
N TRP A 21 -26.14 -0.76 -13.41
CA TRP A 21 -27.36 -1.51 -13.13
C TRP A 21 -28.35 -0.61 -12.37
N GLY A 22 -29.59 -0.57 -12.85
CA GLY A 22 -30.66 0.26 -12.27
C GLY A 22 -31.84 0.38 -13.23
N THR A 23 -33.05 0.39 -12.69
CA THR A 23 -34.29 0.68 -13.43
C THR A 23 -34.52 2.20 -13.48
N SER A 24 -35.33 2.69 -14.41
CA SER A 24 -35.57 4.14 -14.58
C SER A 24 -36.17 4.85 -13.36
N HIS A 25 -36.72 4.10 -12.41
CA HIS A 25 -37.25 4.56 -11.13
C HIS A 25 -36.28 4.44 -9.95
N SER A 26 -35.17 3.71 -10.08
CA SER A 26 -34.18 3.52 -9.02
C SER A 26 -32.90 4.32 -9.28
N GLN A 27 -32.12 4.55 -8.23
CA GLN A 27 -30.85 5.29 -8.32
C GLN A 27 -29.82 4.37 -9.02
N PRO A 28 -29.16 4.81 -10.11
CA PRO A 28 -28.22 3.96 -10.85
C PRO A 28 -27.04 3.60 -9.95
N SER A 29 -26.63 2.33 -10.00
CA SER A 29 -25.47 1.81 -9.26
C SER A 29 -24.44 1.23 -10.21
N CYS A 30 -23.16 1.45 -9.90
CA CYS A 30 -22.04 0.95 -10.70
C CYS A 30 -21.47 -0.34 -10.11
N ARG A 31 -21.27 -1.34 -10.96
CA ARG A 31 -20.50 -2.54 -10.66
C ARG A 31 -19.12 -2.41 -11.31
N CYS A 32 -18.11 -2.30 -10.48
CA CYS A 32 -16.74 -2.09 -10.93
C CYS A 32 -16.02 -3.41 -11.24
N HIS A 33 -15.19 -3.38 -12.28
CA HIS A 33 -14.27 -4.47 -12.60
C HIS A 33 -12.95 -4.24 -11.87
N ALA A 34 -12.34 -5.30 -11.32
CA ALA A 34 -11.02 -5.21 -10.72
C ALA A 34 -10.00 -4.66 -11.76
N PRO A 35 -9.06 -3.78 -11.36
CA PRO A 35 -8.73 -3.34 -10.00
C PRO A 35 -9.57 -2.17 -9.46
N PHE A 36 -10.62 -1.73 -10.16
CA PHE A 36 -11.31 -0.49 -9.83
C PHE A 36 -12.39 -0.67 -8.76
N LYS A 37 -12.50 0.31 -7.86
CA LYS A 37 -13.52 0.45 -6.81
C LYS A 37 -14.02 1.91 -6.73
N GLY A 38 -14.92 2.19 -5.79
CA GLY A 38 -15.56 3.50 -5.62
C GLY A 38 -17.01 3.50 -6.10
N ARG A 39 -17.71 4.62 -5.88
CA ARG A 39 -19.15 4.73 -6.23
C ARG A 39 -19.36 4.72 -7.74
N TYR A 40 -18.38 5.22 -8.47
CA TYR A 40 -18.36 5.37 -9.92
C TYR A 40 -17.19 4.61 -10.55
N CYS A 41 -16.54 3.70 -9.81
CA CYS A 41 -15.35 2.98 -10.26
C CYS A 41 -14.14 3.89 -10.52
N GLU A 42 -14.02 4.99 -9.77
CA GLU A 42 -12.99 6.03 -9.88
C GLU A 42 -11.65 5.67 -9.20
N ILE A 43 -11.66 4.71 -8.28
CA ILE A 43 -10.51 4.34 -7.46
C ILE A 43 -9.83 3.13 -8.10
N GLU A 44 -8.55 3.23 -8.44
CA GLU A 44 -7.76 2.10 -8.94
C GLU A 44 -6.99 1.43 -7.79
N GLU A 45 -7.33 0.18 -7.45
CA GLU A 45 -6.68 -0.60 -6.39
C GLU A 45 -5.47 -1.40 -6.86
N VAL A 46 -4.50 -0.73 -7.48
CA VAL A 46 -3.23 -1.37 -7.90
C VAL A 46 -2.24 -1.54 -6.73
N TYR A 47 -2.64 -1.21 -5.49
CA TYR A 47 -1.71 -1.08 -4.36
C TYR A 47 -1.49 -2.34 -3.49
N ASN A 48 -2.11 -3.49 -3.79
CA ASN A 48 -2.15 -4.60 -2.82
C ASN A 48 -1.40 -5.85 -3.28
N GLU A 49 -0.19 -5.99 -2.72
CA GLU A 49 0.38 -7.21 -2.07
C GLU A 49 1.83 -6.91 -1.59
N TRP A 50 2.56 -6.05 -2.29
CA TRP A 50 4.00 -5.84 -2.04
C TRP A 50 4.32 -4.73 -1.03
N TRP A 51 3.41 -3.79 -0.77
CA TRP A 51 3.67 -2.68 0.16
C TRP A 51 3.85 -3.17 1.60
N PHE A 52 3.05 -4.14 2.03
CA PHE A 52 3.13 -4.66 3.40
C PHE A 52 4.50 -5.32 3.68
N TRP A 53 4.94 -6.21 2.79
CA TRP A 53 6.26 -6.85 2.91
C TRP A 53 7.42 -5.87 2.72
N THR A 54 7.29 -4.90 1.81
CA THR A 54 8.34 -3.90 1.59
C THR A 54 8.49 -2.96 2.80
N VAL A 55 7.38 -2.48 3.36
CA VAL A 55 7.39 -1.57 4.51
C VAL A 55 7.78 -2.28 5.80
N ILE A 56 7.26 -3.48 6.06
CA ILE A 56 7.64 -4.26 7.24
C ILE A 56 9.08 -4.73 7.13
N GLY A 57 9.54 -5.11 5.94
CA GLY A 57 10.93 -5.44 5.68
C GLY A 57 11.85 -4.29 6.05
N LEU A 58 11.61 -3.08 5.52
CA LEU A 58 12.45 -1.91 5.79
C LEU A 58 12.37 -1.44 7.25
N VAL A 59 11.17 -1.36 7.82
CA VAL A 59 10.97 -0.92 9.22
C VAL A 59 11.54 -1.94 10.20
N GLY A 60 11.26 -3.23 9.99
CA GLY A 60 11.79 -4.32 10.81
C GLY A 60 13.31 -4.43 10.70
N PHE A 61 13.87 -4.31 9.50
CA PHE A 61 15.31 -4.32 9.27
C PHE A 61 15.99 -3.16 9.99
N LEU A 62 15.44 -1.93 9.91
CA LEU A 62 15.97 -0.78 10.65
C LEU A 62 15.91 -0.97 12.17
N LEU A 63 14.79 -1.49 12.69
CA LEU A 63 14.62 -1.72 14.13
C LEU A 63 15.49 -2.87 14.66
N ILE A 64 15.92 -3.82 13.83
CA ILE A 64 16.81 -4.93 14.21
C ILE A 64 18.28 -4.55 13.99
N ILE A 65 18.59 -3.84 12.92
CA ILE A 65 19.98 -3.48 12.58
C ILE A 65 20.52 -2.40 13.48
N LEU A 66 19.75 -1.38 13.83
CA LEU A 66 20.20 -0.34 14.75
C LEU A 66 20.67 -0.90 16.11
N PRO A 67 19.91 -1.79 16.80
CA PRO A 67 20.39 -2.39 18.04
C PRO A 67 21.53 -3.39 17.83
N ILE A 68 21.57 -4.12 16.71
CA ILE A 68 22.72 -5.01 16.38
C ILE A 68 23.99 -4.18 16.19
N ILE A 69 23.94 -3.12 15.40
CA ILE A 69 25.09 -2.22 15.18
C ILE A 69 25.49 -1.57 16.49
N MET A 70 24.54 -1.06 17.29
CA MET A 70 24.81 -0.51 18.61
C MET A 70 25.52 -1.53 19.51
N PHE A 71 25.03 -2.77 19.56
CA PHE A 71 25.61 -3.86 20.34
C PHE A 71 27.02 -4.25 19.88
N LEU A 72 27.24 -4.33 18.55
CA LEU A 72 28.56 -4.57 17.98
C LEU A 72 29.51 -3.40 18.26
N PHE A 73 29.01 -2.16 18.24
CA PHE A 73 29.77 -0.98 18.58
C PHE A 73 30.17 -0.98 20.06
N LEU A 74 29.25 -1.30 20.98
CA LEU A 74 29.55 -1.48 22.40
C LEU A 74 30.63 -2.56 22.62
N ARG A 75 30.56 -3.67 21.87
CA ARG A 75 31.61 -4.70 21.89
C ARG A 75 32.94 -4.22 21.31
N SER A 76 32.90 -3.41 20.24
CA SER A 76 34.09 -2.83 19.61
C SER A 76 34.79 -1.84 20.54
N GLN A 77 34.03 -1.04 21.28
CA GLN A 77 34.57 -0.14 22.31
C GLN A 77 35.25 -0.93 23.44
N LYS A 78 34.64 -2.03 23.92
CA LYS A 78 35.27 -2.90 24.93
C LYS A 78 36.58 -3.54 24.45
N LYS A 79 36.68 -3.89 23.16
CA LYS A 79 37.91 -4.45 22.57
C LYS A 79 39.04 -3.43 22.44
N LYS A 80 38.72 -2.14 22.25
CA LYS A 80 39.71 -1.07 22.20
C LYS A 80 40.27 -0.74 23.59
N GLY A 81 39.44 -0.80 24.64
CA GLY A 81 39.88 -0.61 26.03
C GLY A 81 40.72 -1.75 26.62
N LEU A 82 40.53 -3.00 26.16
CA LEU A 82 41.32 -4.15 26.63
C LEU A 82 42.64 -4.34 25.84
N LYS A 83 42.81 -3.69 24.69
CA LYS A 83 44.06 -3.68 23.89
C LYS A 83 44.99 -2.50 24.21
N SER A 84 44.59 -1.61 25.12
CA SER A 84 45.36 -0.42 25.54
C SER A 84 45.87 -0.51 26.99
N GLY A 85 45.96 -1.72 27.55
CA GLY A 85 46.73 -1.98 28.77
C GLY A 85 48.16 -2.41 28.39
N PRO A 86 49.22 -1.83 28.97
CA PRO A 86 50.59 -2.14 28.58
C PRO A 86 50.94 -3.60 28.90
N ASP A 87 51.35 -4.35 27.88
CA ASP A 87 52.18 -5.54 28.04
C ASP A 87 53.51 -5.09 28.66
N PHE A 88 53.57 -5.02 29.99
CA PHE A 88 54.83 -4.81 30.70
C PHE A 88 55.48 -6.17 30.94
N LEU A 89 56.58 -6.36 30.22
CA LEU A 89 57.64 -7.34 30.43
C LEU A 89 58.07 -7.41 31.91
#